data_AF-A0A9E1ABD0-F1
#
_entry.id   AF-A0A9E1ABD0-F1
#
_cell.length_a   1.000
_cell.length_b   1.000
_cell.length_c   1.000
_cell.angle_alpha   90.00
_cell.angle_beta   90.00
_cell.angle_gamma   90.00
#
_symmetry.space_group_name_H-M   'P 1'
#
loop_
_entity.id
_entity.type
_entity.pdbx_description
1 polymer ?
#
loop_
_entity_poly.entity_id
_entity_poly.type
_entity_poly.pdbx_seq_one_letter_code
_entity_poly.pdbx_strand_id
1 'polypeptide(L)'
;MAHYIPLQDKLDEIEEQGKRLRRRLDYLKGERDFLVDMLLTRPTRDMEAQRRLLQEWDEEIDKLEQSIAYLRREYVKYKNQLTINNGQL
;
A
#
# COMPACT_ATOMS: atom_id res chain seq x y z
N MET A 1 -10.55 26.10 23.62
CA MET A 1 -11.18 25.12 22.74
C MET A 1 -10.24 24.93 21.58
N ALA A 2 -9.61 23.75 21.46
CA ALA A 2 -8.59 23.48 20.47
C ALA A 2 -9.16 23.69 19.06
N HIS A 3 -8.51 24.51 18.24
CA HIS A 3 -8.89 24.68 16.84
C HIS A 3 -8.89 23.29 16.20
N TYR A 4 -10.06 22.83 15.78
CA TYR A 4 -10.22 21.62 14.99
C TYR A 4 -9.45 21.87 13.69
N ILE A 5 -8.31 21.21 13.49
CA ILE A 5 -7.49 21.36 12.29
C ILE A 5 -7.92 20.25 11.32
N PRO A 6 -8.83 20.50 10.35
CA PRO A 6 -9.26 19.52 9.36
C PRO A 6 -8.12 18.95 8.50
N LEU A 7 -6.92 19.53 8.57
CA LEU A 7 -5.70 18.96 7.98
C LEU A 7 -5.12 17.80 8.79
N GLN A 8 -5.23 17.82 10.12
CA GLN A 8 -4.72 16.75 10.98
C GLN A 8 -5.55 15.48 10.79
N ASP A 9 -6.89 15.60 10.79
CA ASP A 9 -7.79 14.46 10.54
C ASP A 9 -7.51 13.82 9.16
N LYS A 10 -7.24 14.63 8.14
CA LYS A 10 -6.84 14.14 6.81
C LYS A 10 -5.50 13.42 6.81
N LEU A 11 -4.53 13.89 7.59
CA LEU A 11 -3.23 13.21 7.71
C LEU A 11 -3.40 11.85 8.39
N ASP A 12 -4.22 11.78 9.43
CA ASP A 12 -4.51 10.55 10.17
C ASP A 12 -5.28 9.54 9.27
N GLU A 13 -6.24 10.02 8.46
CA GLU A 13 -6.93 9.20 7.46
C GLU A 13 -5.97 8.62 6.41
N ILE A 14 -5.06 9.44 5.86
CA ILE A 14 -4.04 8.99 4.90
C ILE A 14 -3.12 7.95 5.53
N GLU A 15 -2.74 8.14 6.79
CA GLU A 15 -1.89 7.20 7.53
C GLU A 15 -2.58 5.85 7.73
N GLU A 16 -3.84 5.85 8.18
CA GLU A 16 -4.61 4.62 8.37
C GLU A 16 -4.87 3.89 7.05
N GLN A 17 -5.16 4.62 5.97
CA GLN A 17 -5.25 4.04 4.62
C GLN A 17 -3.92 3.42 4.20
N GLY A 18 -2.80 4.13 4.42
CA GLY A 18 -1.46 3.63 4.11
C GLY A 18 -1.11 2.35 4.86
N LYS A 19 -1.43 2.27 6.16
CA LYS A 19 -1.23 1.05 6.98
C LYS A 19 -2.05 -0.12 6.46
N ARG A 20 -3.31 0.10 6.09
CA ARG A 20 -4.18 -0.95 5.54
C ARG A 20 -3.64 -1.50 4.21
N LEU A 21 -3.26 -0.60 3.29
CA LEU A 21 -2.66 -0.99 2.02
C LEU A 21 -1.35 -1.75 2.23
N ARG A 22 -0.54 -1.32 3.20
CA ARG A 22 0.72 -2.00 3.52
C ARG A 22 0.50 -3.42 4.04
N ARG A 23 -0.45 -3.63 4.95
CA ARG A 23 -0.81 -4.97 5.43
C ARG A 23 -1.26 -5.88 4.30
N ARG A 24 -2.07 -5.37 3.37
CA ARG A 24 -2.51 -6.12 2.18
C ARG A 24 -1.35 -6.46 1.26
N LEU A 25 -0.44 -5.51 1.03
CA LEU A 25 0.77 -5.73 0.24
C LEU A 25 1.64 -6.83 0.85
N ASP A 26 1.87 -6.77 2.16
CA ASP A 26 2.71 -7.75 2.87
C ASP A 26 2.07 -9.15 2.82
N TYR A 27 0.74 -9.25 2.97
CA TYR A 27 0.00 -10.50 2.79
C TYR A 27 0.15 -11.07 1.39
N LEU A 28 -0.11 -10.28 0.34
CA LEU A 28 -0.04 -10.74 -1.04
C LEU A 28 1.38 -11.17 -1.44
N LYS A 29 2.41 -10.47 -0.97
CA LYS A 29 3.80 -10.89 -1.17
C LYS A 29 4.08 -12.24 -0.53
N GLY A 30 3.58 -12.48 0.69
CA GLY A 30 3.70 -13.76 1.37
C GLY A 30 3.00 -14.90 0.62
N GLU A 31 1.77 -14.69 0.15
CA GLU A 31 1.03 -15.67 -0.64
C GLU A 31 1.74 -15.99 -1.97
N ARG A 32 2.23 -14.96 -2.66
CA ARG A 32 3.02 -15.13 -3.89
C ARG A 32 4.28 -15.94 -3.64
N ASP A 33 5.04 -15.61 -2.60
CA ASP A 33 6.29 -16.33 -2.28
C ASP A 33 5.99 -17.80 -1.96
N PHE A 34 4.93 -18.07 -1.20
CA PHE A 34 4.47 -19.44 -0.95
C PHE A 34 4.09 -20.18 -2.23
N LEU A 35 3.37 -19.51 -3.14
CA LEU A 35 2.97 -20.12 -4.41
C LEU A 35 4.18 -20.42 -5.30
N VAL A 36 5.17 -19.52 -5.36
CA VAL A 36 6.44 -19.74 -6.08
C VAL A 36 7.16 -20.97 -5.51
N ASP A 37 7.32 -21.04 -4.18
CA ASP A 37 7.97 -22.17 -3.51
C ASP A 37 7.22 -23.49 -3.75
N MET A 38 5.89 -23.47 -3.76
CA MET A 38 5.07 -24.64 -4.08
C MET A 38 5.32 -25.13 -5.52
N LEU A 39 5.36 -24.23 -6.50
CA LEU A 39 5.58 -24.58 -7.91
C LEU A 39 7.00 -25.11 -8.18
N LEU A 40 7.99 -24.65 -7.40
CA LEU A 40 9.36 -25.16 -7.48
C LEU A 40 9.51 -26.58 -6.91
N THR A 41 8.71 -26.93 -5.90
CA THR A 41 8.83 -28.21 -5.19
C THR A 41 7.94 -29.31 -5.76
N ARG A 42 6.85 -28.97 -6.46
CA ARG A 42 5.92 -29.95 -7.05
C ARG A 42 5.39 -29.51 -8.42
N PRO A 43 5.48 -30.37 -9.45
CA PRO A 43 4.80 -30.11 -10.70
C PRO A 43 3.28 -30.23 -10.52
N THR A 44 2.58 -29.09 -10.60
CA THR A 44 1.11 -29.05 -10.65
C THR A 44 0.61 -29.39 -12.06
N ARG A 45 -0.54 -30.07 -12.16
CA ARG A 45 -1.16 -30.45 -13.46
C ARG A 45 -1.49 -29.25 -14.35
N ASP A 46 -1.70 -28.08 -13.76
CA ASP A 46 -2.04 -26.85 -14.47
C ASP A 46 -1.03 -25.74 -14.17
N MET A 47 0.19 -25.90 -14.70
CA MET A 47 1.25 -24.90 -14.57
C MET A 47 0.88 -23.56 -15.22
N GLU A 48 0.02 -23.55 -16.24
CA GLU A 48 -0.39 -22.33 -16.92
C GLU A 48 -1.34 -21.48 -16.05
N ALA A 49 -2.33 -22.09 -15.40
CA ALA A 49 -3.20 -21.37 -14.47
C ALA A 49 -2.40 -20.78 -13.30
N GLN A 50 -1.43 -21.53 -12.78
CA GLN A 50 -0.58 -21.07 -11.68
C GLN A 50 0.35 -19.91 -12.10
N ARG A 51 0.87 -19.95 -13.33
CA ARG A 51 1.64 -18.82 -13.89
C ARG A 51 0.80 -17.57 -14.11
N ARG A 52 -0.45 -17.71 -14.58
CA ARG A 52 -1.38 -16.57 -14.71
C ARG A 52 -1.71 -15.97 -13.36
N LEU A 53 -1.96 -16.79 -12.34
CA LEU A 53 -2.22 -16.33 -10.98
C LEU A 53 -1.05 -15.53 -10.40
N LEU A 54 0.19 -16.00 -10.62
CA LEU A 54 1.38 -15.24 -10.21
C LEU A 54 1.47 -13.87 -10.89
N GLN A 55 1.17 -13.80 -12.19
CA GLN A 55 1.16 -12.53 -12.93
C GLN A 55 0.10 -11.57 -12.37
N GLU A 56 -1.11 -12.06 -12.10
CA GLU A 56 -2.18 -11.25 -11.51
C GLU A 56 -1.79 -10.70 -10.14
N TRP A 57 -1.11 -11.50 -9.31
CA TRP A 57 -0.63 -11.07 -8.01
C TRP A 57 0.50 -10.06 -8.10
N ASP A 58 1.46 -10.24 -9.02
CA ASP A 58 2.51 -9.24 -9.26
C ASP A 58 1.90 -7.91 -9.75
N GLU A 59 0.90 -7.94 -10.63
CA GLU A 59 0.18 -6.72 -11.03
C GLU A 59 -0.57 -6.04 -9.87
N GLU A 60 -1.19 -6.82 -8.98
CA GLU A 60 -1.87 -6.27 -7.80
C GLU A 60 -0.87 -5.66 -6.80
N ILE A 61 0.26 -6.34 -6.58
CA ILE A 61 1.38 -5.84 -5.78
C ILE A 61 1.86 -4.49 -6.33
N ASP A 62 2.10 -4.39 -7.64
CA ASP A 62 2.55 -3.15 -8.28
C ASP A 62 1.53 -2.01 -8.10
N LYS A 63 0.23 -2.29 -8.25
CA LYS A 63 -0.84 -1.30 -8.04
C LYS A 63 -0.91 -0.82 -6.59
N LEU A 64 -0.72 -1.72 -5.62
CA LEU A 64 -0.67 -1.38 -4.20
C LEU A 64 0.56 -0.54 -3.87
N GLU A 65 1.73 -0.87 -4.42
CA GLU A 65 2.94 -0.08 -4.24
C GLU A 65 2.80 1.33 -4.81
N GLN A 66 2.21 1.47 -6.00
CA GLN A 66 1.90 2.78 -6.59
C GLN A 66 0.92 3.58 -5.71
N SER A 67 -0.11 2.91 -5.18
CA SER A 67 -1.10 3.55 -4.29
C SER A 67 -0.46 4.03 -2.99
N ILE A 68 0.41 3.23 -2.37
CA ILE A 68 1.16 3.62 -1.17
C ILE A 68 2.12 4.79 -1.48
N ALA A 69 2.80 4.76 -2.62
CA ALA A 69 3.68 5.83 -3.04
C ALA A 69 2.90 7.15 -3.25
N TYR A 70 1.71 7.07 -3.82
CA TYR A 70 0.81 8.22 -3.96
C TYR A 70 0.40 8.78 -2.59
N LEU A 71 -0.08 7.94 -1.67
CA LEU A 71 -0.47 8.37 -0.32
C LEU A 71 0.69 9.03 0.44
N ARG A 72 1.91 8.51 0.29
CA ARG A 72 3.11 9.14 0.87
C ARG A 72 3.35 10.55 0.34
N ARG A 73 3.17 10.78 -0.96
CA ARG A 73 3.32 12.12 -1.57
C ARG A 73 2.27 13.08 -1.06
N GLU A 74 1.01 12.64 -1.00
CA GLU A 74 -0.08 13.47 -0.46
C GLU A 74 0.12 13.78 1.03
N TYR A 75 0.56 12.81 1.84
CA TYR A 75 0.89 13.05 3.25
C TYR A 75 1.95 14.15 3.42
N VAL A 76 3.05 14.10 2.66
CA VAL A 76 4.11 15.12 2.71
C VAL A 76 3.57 16.50 2.31
N LYS A 77 2.75 16.57 1.27
CA LYS A 77 2.12 17.80 0.81
C LYS A 77 1.23 18.43 1.90
N TYR A 78 0.35 17.66 2.52
CA TYR A 78 -0.51 18.15 3.60
C TYR A 78 0.28 18.52 4.85
N LYS A 79 1.33 17.76 5.21
CA LYS A 79 2.20 18.08 6.33
C LYS A 79 2.97 19.40 6.12
N ASN A 80 3.44 19.66 4.90
CA ASN A 80 4.08 20.92 4.55
C ASN A 80 3.10 22.09 4.64
N GLN A 81 1.86 21.92 4.14
CA GLN A 81 0.81 22.92 4.26
C GLN A 81 0.48 23.24 5.73
N LEU A 82 0.36 22.22 6.57
CA LEU A 82 0.13 22.39 8.01
C LEU A 82 1.26 23.20 8.68
N THR A 83 2.51 22.91 8.32
CA THR A 83 3.70 23.58 8.87
C THR A 83 3.76 25.04 8.47
N ILE A 84 3.45 25.36 7.20
CA ILE A 84 3.37 26.73 6.70
C ILE A 84 2.26 27.50 7.42
N ASN A 85 1.06 26.92 7.55
CA ASN A 85 -0.07 27.56 8.23
C ASN A 85 0.23 27.86 9.71
N ASN A 86 0.94 26.96 10.40
CA ASN A 86 1.29 27.13 11.80
C ASN A 86 2.47 28.10 12.03
N GLY A 87 3.28 28.38 11.01
CA GLY A 87 4.39 29.35 11.07
C GLY A 87 4.02 30.78 10.63
N GLN A 88 2.80 30.98 10.14
CA GLN A 88 2.25 32.30 9.76
C GLN A 88 1.34 32.91 10.86
N LEU A 89 1.22 32.24 12.01
CA LEU A 89 0.54 32.68 13.24
C LEU A 89 1.58 33.06 14.31
#